data_AF-A0A365QNN4-F1
#
_entry.id   AF-A0A365QNN4-F1
#
_cell.length_a   1.000
_cell.length_b   1.000
_cell.length_c   1.000
_cell.angle_alpha   90.00
_cell.angle_beta   90.00
_cell.angle_gamma   90.00
#
_symmetry.space_group_name_H-M   'P 1'
#
loop_
_entity.id
_entity.type
_entity.pdbx_description
1 polymer ?
#
loop_
_entity_poly.entity_id
_entity_poly.type
_entity_poly.pdbx_seq_one_letter_code
_entity_poly.pdbx_strand_id
1 'polypeptide(L)'
;MSGIEIAKPPARRTRRPIDGATAQEHLLRAAEELFYREGVRTVGVEAVVERAGVNKMSLYRQFSSKDDLILAYLERMDACFFERLDTSTAKHPGQPKAQLIQYFVDLAERATQKDYRGCPFVNVAAEFPDASHPARERVAQNKEQLMKRLVALCEGAGARQPQALADALALVIEGIYAASQTYRHGETPIGTAPALVTQLIEAACA
;
A
#
# COMPACT_ATOMS: atom_id res chain seq x y z
N MET A 1 -21.83 -55.24 -35.98
CA MET A 1 -21.55 -53.84 -36.37
C MET A 1 -21.87 -52.95 -35.17
N SER A 2 -20.86 -52.60 -34.36
CA SER A 2 -21.02 -51.71 -33.21
C SER A 2 -20.33 -50.39 -33.58
N GLY A 3 -21.13 -49.34 -33.81
CA GLY A 3 -20.63 -48.00 -34.12
C GLY A 3 -20.25 -47.29 -32.83
N ILE A 4 -18.98 -46.91 -32.72
CA ILE A 4 -18.51 -46.03 -31.64
C ILE A 4 -18.94 -44.60 -32.00
N GLU A 5 -19.89 -44.07 -31.24
CA GLU A 5 -20.33 -42.68 -31.32
C GLU A 5 -19.28 -41.78 -30.67
N ILE A 6 -18.60 -40.97 -31.48
CA ILE A 6 -17.60 -40.00 -31.00
C ILE A 6 -18.37 -38.79 -30.45
N ALA A 7 -18.37 -38.63 -29.13
CA ALA A 7 -19.01 -37.51 -28.46
C ALA A 7 -18.40 -36.17 -28.90
N LYS A 8 -19.26 -35.24 -29.33
CA LYS A 8 -18.90 -33.88 -29.76
C LYS A 8 -18.34 -33.07 -28.58
N PRO A 9 -17.21 -32.35 -28.73
CA PRO A 9 -16.65 -31.55 -27.64
C PRO A 9 -17.62 -30.43 -27.21
N PRO A 10 -17.65 -30.08 -25.92
CA PRO A 10 -18.60 -29.08 -25.41
C PRO A 10 -18.34 -27.72 -26.06
N ALA A 11 -19.43 -27.02 -26.41
CA ALA A 11 -19.38 -25.69 -26.98
C ALA A 11 -18.65 -24.71 -26.04
N ARG A 12 -17.70 -23.97 -26.60
CA ARG A 12 -16.91 -22.94 -25.90
C ARG A 12 -17.87 -21.89 -25.33
N ARG A 13 -18.06 -21.88 -24.01
CA ARG A 13 -18.86 -20.86 -23.30
C ARG A 13 -18.37 -19.48 -23.71
N THR A 14 -19.20 -18.73 -24.44
CA THR A 14 -18.97 -17.32 -24.73
C THR A 14 -19.04 -16.56 -23.41
N ARG A 15 -17.89 -16.13 -22.89
CA ARG A 15 -17.84 -15.23 -21.73
C ARG A 15 -18.60 -13.95 -22.12
N ARG A 16 -19.65 -13.64 -21.36
CA ARG A 16 -20.39 -12.37 -21.50
C ARG A 16 -19.39 -11.22 -21.40
N PRO A 17 -19.47 -10.19 -22.26
CA PRO A 17 -18.60 -9.01 -22.14
C PRO A 17 -18.76 -8.43 -20.74
N ILE A 18 -17.67 -8.37 -19.98
CA ILE A 18 -17.60 -7.66 -18.72
C ILE A 18 -17.73 -6.17 -19.06
N ASP A 19 -18.57 -5.43 -18.34
CA ASP A 19 -18.66 -3.97 -18.54
C ASP A 19 -17.34 -3.28 -18.15
N GLY A 20 -17.15 -2.06 -18.65
CA GLY A 20 -15.88 -1.34 -18.50
C GLY A 20 -15.47 -1.12 -17.04
N ALA A 21 -16.43 -0.74 -16.18
CA ALA A 21 -16.18 -0.48 -14.77
C ALA A 21 -15.75 -1.75 -14.01
N THR A 22 -16.43 -2.88 -14.26
CA THR A 22 -16.06 -4.16 -13.65
C THR A 22 -14.69 -4.63 -14.15
N ALA A 23 -14.36 -4.40 -15.42
CA ALA A 23 -13.05 -4.73 -15.97
C ALA A 23 -11.94 -3.87 -15.35
N GLN A 24 -12.18 -2.56 -15.18
CA GLN A 24 -11.24 -1.64 -14.54
C GLN A 24 -10.93 -2.08 -13.09
N GLU A 25 -11.97 -2.43 -12.33
CA GLU A 25 -11.81 -2.86 -10.94
C GLU A 25 -11.05 -4.19 -10.84
N HIS A 26 -11.34 -5.16 -11.70
CA HIS A 26 -10.61 -6.43 -11.72
C HIS A 26 -9.13 -6.24 -12.05
N LEU A 27 -8.84 -5.38 -13.03
CA LEU A 27 -7.47 -5.03 -13.40
C LEU A 27 -6.72 -4.37 -12.25
N LEU A 28 -7.36 -3.42 -11.57
CA LEU A 28 -6.72 -2.68 -10.49
C LEU A 28 -6.47 -3.57 -9.27
N ARG A 29 -7.43 -4.45 -8.90
CA ARG A 29 -7.20 -5.47 -7.86
C ARG A 29 -6.05 -6.42 -8.18
N ALA A 30 -5.99 -6.89 -9.43
CA ALA A 30 -4.89 -7.75 -9.88
C ALA A 30 -3.55 -7.02 -9.81
N ALA A 31 -3.52 -5.75 -10.24
CA ALA A 31 -2.34 -4.90 -10.16
C ALA A 31 -1.91 -4.66 -8.70
N GLU A 32 -2.83 -4.38 -7.78
CA GLU A 32 -2.53 -4.22 -6.36
C GLU A 32 -1.82 -5.43 -5.78
N GLU A 33 -2.38 -6.62 -6.01
CA GLU A 33 -1.82 -7.86 -5.49
C GLU A 33 -0.43 -8.10 -6.07
N LEU A 34 -0.31 -8.07 -7.40
CA LEU A 34 0.92 -8.42 -8.10
C LEU A 34 2.01 -7.36 -7.87
N PHE A 35 1.71 -6.08 -8.04
CA PHE A 35 2.69 -5.01 -7.85
C PHE A 35 3.18 -4.97 -6.41
N TYR A 36 2.29 -5.11 -5.42
CA TYR A 36 2.70 -5.12 -4.02
C TYR A 36 3.52 -6.35 -3.66
N ARG A 37 3.20 -7.55 -4.21
CA ARG A 37 3.85 -8.82 -3.86
C ARG A 37 5.10 -9.17 -4.66
N GLU A 38 5.17 -8.74 -5.92
CA GLU A 38 6.21 -9.17 -6.86
C GLU A 38 7.03 -7.99 -7.40
N GLY A 39 6.53 -6.76 -7.29
CA GLY A 39 7.22 -5.54 -7.73
C GLY A 39 6.70 -5.02 -9.06
N VAL A 40 6.73 -3.71 -9.22
CA VAL A 40 6.07 -3.01 -10.34
C VAL A 40 6.77 -3.26 -11.67
N ARG A 41 8.10 -3.24 -11.70
CA ARG A 41 8.87 -3.44 -12.94
C ARG A 41 8.84 -4.87 -13.41
N THR A 42 8.93 -5.82 -12.49
CA THR A 42 8.93 -7.26 -12.78
C THR A 42 7.59 -7.72 -13.37
N VAL A 43 6.47 -7.22 -12.85
CA VAL A 43 5.13 -7.65 -13.28
C VAL A 43 4.78 -7.06 -14.64
N GLY A 44 4.62 -7.91 -15.65
CA GLY A 44 4.16 -7.53 -16.99
C GLY A 44 2.65 -7.28 -17.08
N VAL A 45 2.22 -6.60 -18.14
CA VAL A 45 0.79 -6.37 -18.45
C VAL A 45 0.05 -7.70 -18.62
N GLU A 46 0.72 -8.69 -19.20
CA GLU A 46 0.22 -10.05 -19.43
C GLU A 46 -0.19 -10.73 -18.11
N ALA A 47 0.65 -10.65 -17.08
CA ALA A 47 0.38 -11.23 -15.78
C ALA A 47 -0.84 -10.58 -15.10
N VAL A 48 -0.98 -9.26 -15.24
CA VAL A 48 -2.13 -8.52 -14.71
C VAL A 48 -3.43 -8.96 -15.39
N VAL A 49 -3.47 -9.02 -16.73
CA VAL A 49 -4.71 -9.39 -17.43
C VAL A 49 -5.10 -10.84 -17.20
N GLU A 50 -4.11 -11.74 -17.10
CA GLU A 50 -4.33 -13.13 -16.71
C GLU A 50 -4.95 -13.23 -15.32
N ARG A 51 -4.37 -12.55 -14.32
CA ARG A 51 -4.88 -12.52 -12.95
C ARG A 51 -6.27 -11.88 -12.86
N ALA A 52 -6.52 -10.80 -13.61
CA ALA A 52 -7.81 -10.12 -13.66
C ALA A 52 -8.88 -10.91 -14.44
N GLY A 53 -8.50 -11.96 -15.18
CA GLY A 53 -9.41 -12.74 -16.02
C GLY A 53 -9.97 -11.97 -17.22
N VAL A 54 -9.29 -10.89 -17.64
CA VAL A 54 -9.64 -10.05 -18.80
C VAL A 54 -8.62 -10.21 -19.92
N ASN A 55 -8.84 -9.59 -21.07
CA ASN A 55 -7.87 -9.60 -22.17
C ASN A 55 -7.06 -8.30 -22.24
N LYS A 56 -5.94 -8.33 -22.97
CA LYS A 56 -5.04 -7.17 -23.14
C LYS A 56 -5.72 -5.94 -23.76
N MET A 57 -6.68 -6.14 -24.67
CA MET A 57 -7.44 -5.02 -25.23
C MET A 57 -8.35 -4.36 -24.19
N SER A 58 -8.92 -5.12 -23.26
CA SER A 58 -9.70 -4.58 -22.14
C SER A 58 -8.82 -3.72 -21.23
N LEU A 59 -7.58 -4.13 -20.95
CA LEU A 59 -6.65 -3.30 -20.18
C LEU A 59 -6.41 -1.94 -20.84
N TYR A 60 -6.03 -1.92 -22.12
CA TYR A 60 -5.75 -0.66 -22.80
C TYR A 60 -6.97 0.24 -23.04
N ARG A 61 -8.18 -0.30 -22.91
CA ARG A 61 -9.41 0.50 -22.87
C ARG A 61 -9.63 1.20 -21.52
N GLN A 62 -9.07 0.66 -20.43
CA GLN A 62 -9.21 1.22 -19.09
C GLN A 62 -8.00 2.07 -18.67
N PHE A 63 -6.80 1.70 -19.12
CA PHE A 63 -5.53 2.35 -18.79
C PHE A 63 -4.71 2.53 -20.07
N SER A 64 -4.36 3.76 -20.42
CA SER A 64 -3.68 4.07 -21.70
C SER A 64 -2.26 3.50 -21.74
N SER A 65 -1.67 3.27 -20.56
CA SER A 65 -0.32 2.75 -20.40
C SER A 65 -0.22 1.88 -19.12
N LYS A 66 0.91 1.17 -18.96
CA LYS A 66 1.22 0.51 -17.68
C LYS A 66 1.45 1.56 -16.58
N ASP A 67 2.00 2.72 -16.92
CA ASP A 67 2.22 3.80 -15.95
C ASP A 67 0.89 4.33 -15.42
N ASP A 68 -0.14 4.47 -16.27
CA ASP A 68 -1.49 4.86 -15.84
C ASP A 68 -2.06 3.85 -14.82
N LEU A 69 -1.83 2.55 -15.04
CA LEU A 69 -2.23 1.50 -14.11
C LEU A 69 -1.42 1.57 -12.79
N ILE A 70 -0.12 1.89 -12.86
CA ILE A 70 0.73 2.09 -11.68
C ILE A 70 0.25 3.29 -10.86
N LEU A 71 -0.11 4.40 -11.52
CA LEU A 71 -0.63 5.60 -10.87
C LEU A 71 -1.96 5.32 -10.17
N ALA A 72 -2.88 4.60 -10.83
CA ALA A 72 -4.13 4.18 -10.22
C ALA A 72 -3.93 3.22 -9.03
N TYR A 73 -2.95 2.31 -9.13
CA TYR A 73 -2.53 1.47 -8.01
C TYR A 73 -2.05 2.31 -6.81
N LEU A 74 -1.15 3.27 -7.04
CA LEU A 74 -0.62 4.14 -6.01
C LEU A 74 -1.70 5.01 -5.37
N GLU A 75 -2.65 5.52 -6.15
CA GLU A 75 -3.79 6.28 -5.64
C GLU A 75 -4.65 5.45 -4.66
N ARG A 76 -4.90 4.17 -4.99
CA ARG A 76 -5.62 3.27 -4.10
C ARG A 76 -4.82 2.93 -2.84
N MET A 77 -3.52 2.69 -2.98
CA MET A 77 -2.63 2.47 -1.83
C MET A 77 -2.57 3.70 -0.91
N ASP A 78 -2.65 4.90 -1.48
CA ASP A 78 -2.70 6.16 -0.75
C ASP A 78 -3.98 6.26 0.08
N ALA A 79 -5.13 6.02 -0.56
CA ALA A 79 -6.42 6.00 0.12
C ALA A 79 -6.44 4.99 1.27
N CYS A 80 -6.00 3.75 1.02
CA CYS A 80 -5.91 2.71 2.06
C CYS A 80 -4.92 3.08 3.19
N PHE A 81 -3.82 3.76 2.87
CA PHE A 81 -2.85 4.20 3.87
C PHE A 81 -3.47 5.23 4.82
N PHE A 82 -4.12 6.27 4.27
CA PHE A 82 -4.72 7.32 5.09
C PHE A 82 -5.98 6.85 5.81
N GLU A 83 -6.76 5.95 5.21
CA GLU A 83 -7.88 5.30 5.91
C GLU A 83 -7.39 4.53 7.15
N ARG A 84 -6.24 3.84 7.08
CA ARG A 84 -5.66 3.15 8.25
C ARG A 84 -5.20 4.13 9.32
N LEU A 85 -4.60 5.27 8.93
CA LEU A 85 -4.24 6.32 9.87
C LEU A 85 -5.49 6.90 10.55
N ASP A 86 -6.52 7.22 9.77
CA ASP A 86 -7.77 7.79 10.26
C ASP A 86 -8.51 6.81 11.18
N THR A 87 -8.60 5.54 10.79
CA THR A 87 -9.16 4.47 11.62
C THR A 87 -8.42 4.32 12.95
N SER A 88 -7.09 4.44 12.92
CA SER A 88 -6.28 4.32 14.13
C SER A 88 -6.47 5.50 15.08
N THR A 89 -6.41 6.72 14.55
CA THR A 89 -6.60 7.95 15.34
C THR A 89 -8.04 8.11 15.84
N ALA A 90 -9.03 7.58 15.13
CA ALA A 90 -10.43 7.58 15.56
C ALA A 90 -10.69 6.77 16.83
N LYS A 91 -9.78 5.85 17.23
CA LYS A 91 -9.88 5.09 18.48
C LYS A 91 -9.69 5.96 19.73
N HIS A 92 -9.06 7.13 19.61
CA HIS A 92 -8.72 8.03 20.71
C HIS A 92 -9.10 9.49 20.40
N PRO A 93 -10.39 9.79 20.19
CA PRO A 93 -10.82 11.12 19.77
C PRO A 93 -10.41 12.19 20.80
N GLY A 94 -9.82 13.29 20.31
CA GLY A 94 -9.35 14.41 21.14
C GLY A 94 -8.11 14.13 21.98
N GLN A 95 -7.43 12.99 21.78
CA GLN A 95 -6.27 12.57 22.57
C GLN A 95 -5.04 12.36 21.67
N PRO A 96 -4.44 13.43 21.12
CA PRO A 96 -3.39 13.34 20.08
C PRO A 96 -2.16 12.50 20.46
N LYS A 97 -1.72 12.54 21.73
CA LYS A 97 -0.65 11.63 22.23
C LYS A 97 -1.04 10.16 22.06
N ALA A 98 -2.26 9.79 22.47
CA ALA A 98 -2.78 8.42 22.33
C ALA A 98 -3.05 8.04 20.88
N GLN A 99 -3.50 8.99 20.04
CA GLN A 99 -3.70 8.78 18.61
C GLN A 99 -2.40 8.43 17.88
N LEU A 100 -1.32 9.17 18.17
CA LEU A 100 0.01 8.88 17.64
C LEU A 100 0.45 7.48 18.04
N ILE A 101 0.44 7.15 19.35
CA ILE A 101 0.85 5.83 19.85
C ILE A 101 0.02 4.71 19.20
N GLN A 102 -1.30 4.89 19.10
CA GLN A 102 -2.20 3.89 18.53
C GLN A 102 -1.87 3.57 17.06
N TYR A 103 -1.47 4.58 16.28
CA TYR A 103 -1.04 4.35 14.89
C TYR A 103 0.16 3.40 14.82
N PHE A 104 1.12 3.55 15.72
CA PHE A 104 2.29 2.68 15.78
C PHE A 104 1.98 1.29 16.32
N VAL A 105 1.02 1.15 17.24
CA VAL A 105 0.50 -0.16 17.67
C VAL A 105 -0.10 -0.89 16.47
N ASP A 106 -1.01 -0.25 15.75
CA ASP A 106 -1.69 -0.87 14.61
C ASP A 106 -0.71 -1.14 13.45
N LEU A 107 0.29 -0.27 13.25
CA LEU A 107 1.32 -0.46 12.24
C LEU A 107 2.24 -1.63 12.60
N ALA A 108 2.68 -1.75 13.85
CA ALA A 108 3.49 -2.86 14.30
C ALA A 108 2.76 -4.20 14.14
N GLU A 109 1.48 -4.26 14.54
CA GLU A 109 0.65 -5.46 14.36
C GLU A 109 0.56 -5.86 12.89
N ARG A 110 0.24 -4.92 11.99
CA ARG A 110 0.18 -5.20 10.54
C ARG A 110 1.54 -5.61 9.96
N ALA A 111 2.61 -4.94 10.37
CA ALA A 111 3.94 -5.16 9.82
C ALA A 111 4.57 -6.49 10.24
N THR A 112 4.00 -7.15 11.26
CA THR A 112 4.37 -8.50 11.68
C THR A 112 3.51 -9.60 11.06
N GLN A 113 2.49 -9.25 10.25
CA GLN A 113 1.68 -10.25 9.57
C GLN A 113 2.47 -10.98 8.48
N LYS A 114 2.10 -12.24 8.26
CA LYS A 114 2.59 -13.02 7.12
C LYS A 114 2.22 -12.30 5.82
N ASP A 115 3.14 -12.30 4.86
CA ASP A 115 3.02 -11.67 3.53
C ASP A 115 2.97 -10.13 3.53
N TYR A 116 3.28 -9.46 4.65
CA TYR A 116 3.45 -8.01 4.67
C TYR A 116 4.70 -7.61 3.86
N ARG A 117 4.53 -6.70 2.89
CA ARG A 117 5.59 -6.27 1.96
C ARG A 117 5.95 -4.79 2.14
N GLY A 118 6.01 -4.32 3.39
CA GLY A 118 6.42 -2.97 3.72
C GLY A 118 5.50 -1.89 3.13
N CYS A 119 6.09 -0.72 2.84
CA CYS A 119 5.38 0.41 2.26
C CYS A 119 5.33 0.31 0.72
N PRO A 120 4.14 0.36 0.09
CA PRO A 120 4.04 0.35 -1.37
C PRO A 120 4.81 1.50 -2.03
N PHE A 121 4.82 2.69 -1.40
CA PHE A 121 5.54 3.86 -1.92
C PHE A 121 7.06 3.72 -1.86
N VAL A 122 7.60 3.10 -0.81
CA VAL A 122 9.05 2.83 -0.70
C VAL A 122 9.47 1.77 -1.73
N ASN A 123 8.65 0.73 -1.92
CA ASN A 123 8.92 -0.29 -2.93
C ASN A 123 8.98 0.32 -4.34
N VAL A 124 7.99 1.15 -4.69
CA VAL A 124 8.00 1.88 -5.96
C VAL A 124 9.18 2.85 -6.05
N ALA A 125 9.51 3.58 -4.99
CA ALA A 125 10.68 4.46 -4.96
C ALA A 125 11.99 3.71 -5.27
N ALA A 126 12.17 2.53 -4.69
CA ALA A 126 13.35 1.68 -4.89
C ALA A 126 13.44 1.15 -6.32
N GLU A 127 12.29 0.89 -6.94
CA GLU A 127 12.25 0.46 -8.33
C GLU A 127 12.47 1.62 -9.30
N PHE A 128 12.02 2.84 -9.02
CA PHE A 128 12.06 3.97 -9.97
C PHE A 128 13.09 5.05 -9.57
N PRO A 129 14.36 4.98 -10.04
CA PRO A 129 15.41 5.91 -9.62
C PRO A 129 15.24 7.35 -10.16
N ASP A 130 14.58 7.52 -11.30
CA ASP A 130 14.33 8.83 -11.90
C ASP A 130 13.25 9.60 -11.11
N ALA A 131 13.66 10.66 -10.42
CA ALA A 131 12.76 11.48 -9.60
C ALA A 131 11.67 12.21 -10.41
N SER A 132 11.86 12.39 -11.72
CA SER A 132 10.87 13.02 -12.61
C SER A 132 9.78 12.08 -13.12
N HIS A 133 9.91 10.78 -12.84
CA HIS A 133 8.89 9.80 -13.23
C HIS A 133 7.58 10.07 -12.48
N PRO A 134 6.39 10.02 -13.13
CA PRO A 134 5.10 10.29 -12.48
C PRO A 134 4.84 9.46 -11.22
N ALA A 135 5.25 8.19 -11.21
CA ALA A 135 5.16 7.34 -10.01
C ALA A 135 5.97 7.90 -8.81
N ARG A 136 7.10 8.58 -9.05
CA ARG A 136 7.93 9.21 -8.02
C ARG A 136 7.32 10.50 -7.50
N GLU A 137 6.63 11.26 -8.35
CA GLU A 137 5.81 12.39 -7.90
C GLU A 137 4.69 11.94 -6.96
N ARG A 138 3.99 10.84 -7.27
CA ARG A 138 2.98 10.25 -6.38
C ARG A 138 3.56 9.80 -5.03
N VAL A 139 4.77 9.23 -5.03
CA VAL A 139 5.49 8.91 -3.79
C VAL A 139 5.76 10.17 -2.96
N ALA A 140 6.26 11.24 -3.59
CA ALA A 140 6.55 12.50 -2.89
C ALA A 140 5.27 13.11 -2.29
N GLN A 141 4.15 13.10 -3.03
CA GLN A 141 2.86 13.59 -2.57
C GLN A 141 2.32 12.82 -1.35
N ASN A 142 2.43 11.48 -1.36
CA ASN A 142 2.07 10.67 -0.19
C ASN A 142 2.88 11.08 1.05
N LYS A 143 4.20 11.24 0.91
CA LYS A 143 5.08 11.61 2.02
C LYS A 143 4.79 13.02 2.54
N GLU A 144 4.52 13.97 1.64
CA GLU A 144 4.12 15.32 2.02
C GLU A 144 2.81 15.31 2.82
N GLN A 145 1.81 14.53 2.38
CA GLN A 145 0.53 14.42 3.10
C GLN A 145 0.70 13.71 4.45
N LEU A 146 1.53 12.67 4.53
CA LEU A 146 1.88 12.03 5.80
C LEU A 146 2.50 13.03 6.77
N MET A 147 3.49 13.81 6.32
CA MET A 147 4.15 14.81 7.15
C MET A 147 3.17 15.87 7.65
N LYS A 148 2.30 16.39 6.78
CA LYS A 148 1.25 17.34 7.20
C LYS A 148 0.38 16.79 8.32
N ARG A 149 -0.04 15.52 8.24
CA ARG A 149 -0.86 14.88 9.28
C ARG A 149 -0.09 14.62 10.57
N LEU A 150 1.17 14.16 10.48
CA LEU A 150 2.00 13.93 11.66
C LEU A 150 2.29 15.23 12.41
N VAL A 151 2.62 16.31 11.69
CA VAL A 151 2.86 17.63 12.28
C VAL A 151 1.63 18.11 13.04
N ALA A 152 0.44 18.05 12.42
CA ALA A 152 -0.82 18.44 13.07
C ALA A 152 -1.11 17.63 14.34
N LEU A 153 -0.85 16.31 14.33
CA LEU A 153 -0.99 15.48 15.52
C LEU A 153 0.04 15.83 16.61
N CYS A 154 1.28 16.14 16.23
CA CYS A 154 2.32 16.56 17.16
C CYS A 154 2.02 17.93 17.79
N GLU A 155 1.46 18.86 17.02
CA GLU A 155 0.96 20.15 17.53
C GLU A 155 -0.15 19.93 18.56
N GLY A 156 -1.15 19.12 18.22
CA GLY A 156 -2.23 18.78 19.14
C GLY A 156 -1.71 18.09 20.41
N ALA A 157 -0.65 17.29 20.30
CA ALA A 157 -0.02 16.61 21.43
C ALA A 157 0.74 17.55 22.38
N GLY A 158 0.94 18.83 22.01
CA GLY A 158 1.71 19.79 22.81
C GLY A 158 3.22 19.60 22.69
N ALA A 159 3.70 19.10 21.55
CA ALA A 159 5.13 18.98 21.29
C ALA A 159 5.79 20.36 21.25
N ARG A 160 6.95 20.52 21.91
CA ARG A 160 7.71 21.79 21.91
C ARG A 160 8.25 22.13 20.52
N GLN A 161 8.54 21.12 19.72
CA GLN A 161 8.98 21.24 18.32
C GLN A 161 8.22 20.21 17.47
N PRO A 162 6.99 20.54 17.01
CA PRO A 162 6.12 19.57 16.32
C PRO A 162 6.74 18.96 15.07
N GLN A 163 7.46 19.76 14.26
CA GLN A 163 8.16 19.28 13.08
C GLN A 163 9.23 18.23 13.42
N ALA A 164 10.07 18.51 14.43
CA ALA A 164 11.14 17.59 14.83
C ALA A 164 10.59 16.26 15.35
N LEU A 165 9.49 16.28 16.11
CA LEU A 165 8.82 15.06 16.54
C LEU A 165 8.22 14.32 15.35
N ALA A 166 7.54 15.01 14.43
CA ALA A 166 6.98 14.41 13.22
C ALA A 166 8.06 13.74 12.36
N ASP A 167 9.22 14.38 12.18
CA ASP A 167 10.36 13.82 11.43
C ASP A 167 10.88 12.53 12.09
N ALA A 168 11.02 12.53 13.43
CA ALA A 168 11.42 11.34 14.19
C ALA A 168 10.40 10.20 14.04
N LEU A 169 9.11 10.51 14.15
CA LEU A 169 8.03 9.53 13.97
C LEU A 169 7.99 8.98 12.54
N ALA A 170 8.19 9.82 11.53
CA ALA A 170 8.30 9.39 10.13
C ALA A 170 9.47 8.42 9.94
N LEU A 171 10.64 8.69 10.55
CA LEU A 171 11.77 7.75 10.52
C LEU A 171 11.45 6.42 11.20
N VAL A 172 10.70 6.41 12.31
CA VAL A 172 10.25 5.16 12.93
C VAL A 172 9.30 4.39 12.00
N ILE A 173 8.39 5.08 11.30
CA ILE A 173 7.49 4.47 10.29
C ILE A 173 8.32 3.79 9.18
N GLU A 174 9.30 4.49 8.60
CA GLU A 174 10.18 3.93 7.58
C GLU A 174 10.99 2.75 8.13
N GLY A 175 11.47 2.85 9.37
CA GLY A 175 12.19 1.78 10.07
C GLY A 175 11.35 0.52 10.23
N ILE A 176 10.06 0.65 10.58
CA ILE A 176 9.14 -0.49 10.66
C ILE A 176 8.97 -1.15 9.29
N TYR A 177 8.78 -0.35 8.25
CA TYR A 177 8.65 -0.88 6.88
C TYR A 177 9.90 -1.64 6.45
N ALA A 178 11.08 -1.07 6.63
CA ALA A 178 12.34 -1.73 6.32
C ALA A 178 12.53 -3.01 7.14
N ALA A 179 12.32 -2.94 8.46
CA ALA A 179 12.48 -4.09 9.35
C ALA A 179 11.55 -5.25 8.99
N SER A 180 10.34 -4.96 8.49
CA SER A 180 9.40 -5.99 8.03
C SER A 180 9.92 -6.80 6.83
N GLN A 181 10.89 -6.26 6.09
CA GLN A 181 11.45 -6.89 4.88
C GLN A 181 12.82 -7.52 5.14
N THR A 182 13.59 -7.01 6.10
CA THR A 182 14.98 -7.43 6.32
C THR A 182 15.15 -8.43 7.44
N TYR A 183 14.26 -8.44 8.43
CA TYR A 183 14.30 -9.38 9.54
C TYR A 183 13.44 -10.61 9.28
N ARG A 184 13.80 -11.74 9.90
CA ARG A 184 13.00 -12.96 9.82
C ARG A 184 11.68 -12.77 10.57
N HIS A 185 10.60 -13.35 10.04
CA HIS A 185 9.30 -13.33 10.70
C HIS A 185 9.41 -13.90 12.13
N GLY A 186 8.93 -13.17 13.12
CA GLY A 186 9.02 -13.54 14.55
C GLY A 186 10.32 -13.11 15.25
N GLU A 187 11.34 -12.66 14.52
CA GLU A 187 12.63 -12.20 15.05
C GLU A 187 12.88 -10.73 14.67
N THR A 188 11.83 -9.90 14.69
CA THR A 188 11.89 -8.50 14.27
C THR A 188 11.83 -7.55 15.48
N PRO A 189 12.50 -6.39 15.43
CA PRO A 189 12.39 -5.38 16.49
C PRO A 189 11.07 -4.59 16.43
N ILE A 190 10.17 -4.86 15.46
CA ILE A 190 8.99 -4.02 15.18
C ILE A 190 8.09 -3.85 16.40
N GLY A 191 7.97 -4.88 17.25
CA GLY A 191 7.17 -4.84 18.48
C GLY A 191 7.60 -3.77 19.49
N THR A 192 8.83 -3.24 19.38
CA THR A 192 9.30 -2.16 20.28
C THR A 192 8.82 -0.78 19.85
N ALA A 193 8.27 -0.63 18.64
CA ALA A 193 7.91 0.67 18.09
C ALA A 193 6.93 1.48 18.96
N PRO A 194 5.85 0.90 19.53
CA PRO A 194 4.95 1.66 20.40
C PRO A 194 5.66 2.23 21.62
N ALA A 195 6.54 1.46 22.28
CA ALA A 195 7.29 1.90 23.44
C ALA A 195 8.29 3.01 23.08
N LEU A 196 9.00 2.88 21.95
CA LEU A 196 9.91 3.92 21.44
C LEU A 196 9.15 5.22 21.16
N VAL A 197 8.00 5.13 20.50
CA VAL A 197 7.16 6.30 20.15
C VAL A 197 6.65 6.98 21.41
N THR A 198 6.21 6.23 22.42
CA THR A 198 5.81 6.79 23.72
C THR A 198 6.96 7.61 24.32
N GLN A 199 8.18 7.05 24.36
CA GLN A 199 9.35 7.77 24.88
C GLN A 199 9.67 9.04 24.09
N LEU A 200 9.57 9.00 22.75
CA LEU A 200 9.76 10.18 21.90
C LEU A 200 8.71 11.26 22.19
N ILE A 201 7.45 10.88 22.35
CA ILE A 201 6.35 11.81 22.65
C ILE A 201 6.52 12.41 24.04
N GLU A 202 6.81 11.60 25.06
CA GLU A 202 7.07 12.07 26.44
C GLU A 202 8.27 13.01 26.49
N ALA A 203 9.34 12.67 25.77
CA ALA A 203 10.52 13.52 25.71
C ALA A 203 10.25 14.84 24.98
N ALA A 204 9.38 14.87 23.96
CA ALA A 204 9.12 16.06 23.13
C ALA A 204 8.00 16.96 23.65
N CYS A 205 7.04 16.41 24.37
CA CYS A 205 5.90 17.14 24.92
C CYS A 205 6.20 17.63 26.34
N ALA A 206 5.55 18.73 26.72
CA ALA A 206 5.46 19.13 28.13
C ALA A 206 4.40 18.29 28.87
#